data_AF-A0A6G1ICZ8-F1
#
_entry.id   AF-A0A6G1ICZ8-F1
#
_cell.length_a   1.000
_cell.length_b   1.000
_cell.length_c   1.000
_cell.angle_alpha   90.00
_cell.angle_beta   90.00
_cell.angle_gamma   90.00
#
_symmetry.space_group_name_H-M   'P 1'
#
loop_
_entity.id
_entity.type
_entity.pdbx_description
1 polymer ?
#
loop_
_entity_poly.entity_id
_entity_poly.type
_entity_poly.pdbx_seq_one_letter_code
_entity_poly.pdbx_strand_id
1 'polypeptide(L)'
;MPLKEQPDCTLEPVPKSETHSYIYSVPERSLPYLVENAPTPIRPYAPQQAPRTRNWTRWPFLLTYGVLIAVIAGMAGGFIGKKIGGTQHNTTQEIAVAPSRTTPTIPATASGSPFPTSSSATFERIIPVPVTGCNPKTEQKSHRSFTANFDVPYTTFCNTGWLQDELIAGSFATPSDCIEACQMYNSQRTASDRECVGGGFIPEWWNQTKAMAESGGMPYNCFLKSNTSKIGTNDRDIEVVALCLEGQCDDVLG
;
A
#
# COMPACT_ATOMS: atom_id res chain seq x y z
N MET A 1 13.62 64.72 50.00
CA MET A 1 13.09 63.40 49.59
C MET A 1 13.93 62.92 48.42
N PRO A 2 14.78 61.89 48.58
CA PRO A 2 15.66 61.43 47.52
C PRO A 2 14.93 60.48 46.55
N LEU A 3 15.12 60.71 45.25
CA LEU A 3 14.64 59.86 44.16
C LEU A 3 15.46 58.56 44.14
N LYS A 4 14.74 57.44 44.18
CA LYS A 4 15.30 56.08 44.18
C LYS A 4 15.55 55.65 42.74
N GLU A 5 16.82 55.47 42.38
CA GLU A 5 17.27 54.93 41.09
C GLU A 5 16.67 53.54 40.84
N GLN A 6 16.10 53.34 39.66
CA GLN A 6 15.59 52.05 39.18
C GLN A 6 16.75 51.21 38.59
N PRO A 7 16.84 49.91 38.91
CA PRO A 7 17.88 49.05 38.40
C PRO A 7 17.68 48.75 36.90
N ASP A 8 18.77 48.91 36.17
CA ASP A 8 18.93 48.67 34.74
C ASP A 8 18.66 47.19 34.41
N CYS A 9 17.62 46.92 33.62
CA CYS A 9 17.27 45.57 33.16
C CYS A 9 18.12 45.24 31.93
N THR A 10 19.30 44.65 32.15
CA THR A 10 20.12 44.10 31.06
C THR A 10 19.47 42.82 30.54
N LEU A 11 18.83 42.89 29.38
CA LEU A 11 18.28 41.73 28.68
C LEU A 11 19.42 40.88 28.11
N GLU A 12 19.60 39.68 28.66
CA GLU A 12 20.53 38.68 28.16
C GLU A 12 20.04 38.15 26.79
N PRO A 13 20.89 38.13 25.74
CA PRO A 13 20.47 37.71 24.41
C PRO A 13 20.18 36.20 24.37
N VAL A 14 18.92 35.83 24.14
CA VAL A 14 18.48 34.45 23.92
C VAL A 14 19.17 33.89 22.66
N PRO A 15 19.92 32.77 22.75
CA PRO A 15 20.51 32.12 21.60
C PRO A 15 19.41 31.67 20.62
N LYS A 16 19.45 32.16 19.39
CA LYS A 16 18.58 31.67 18.32
C LYS A 16 18.95 30.21 18.04
N SER A 17 18.00 29.30 18.22
CA SER A 17 18.15 27.91 17.81
C SER A 17 18.45 27.89 16.30
N GLU A 18 19.59 27.31 15.93
CA GLU A 18 19.94 27.06 14.53
C GLU A 18 18.94 26.06 13.97
N THR A 19 17.96 26.57 13.23
CA THR A 19 17.07 25.75 12.41
C THR A 19 17.94 25.16 11.29
N HIS A 20 18.45 23.94 11.50
CA HIS A 20 19.02 23.14 10.42
C HIS A 20 17.90 22.79 9.44
N SER A 21 17.58 23.72 8.55
CA SER A 21 16.86 23.40 7.32
C SER A 21 17.78 22.49 6.51
N TYR A 22 17.44 21.21 6.44
CA TYR A 22 18.05 20.29 5.49
C TYR A 22 17.72 20.80 4.07
N ILE A 23 18.61 21.63 3.54
CA ILE A 23 18.66 21.97 2.12
C ILE A 23 19.18 20.71 1.46
N TYR A 24 18.26 19.80 1.09
CA TYR A 24 18.56 18.90 -0.01
C TYR A 24 18.75 19.80 -1.23
N SER A 25 19.97 19.85 -1.74
CA SER A 25 20.24 20.42 -3.06
C SER A 25 19.47 19.59 -4.07
N VAL A 26 18.24 20.02 -4.36
CA VAL A 26 17.49 19.55 -5.53
C VAL A 26 18.38 19.90 -6.73
N PRO A 27 18.82 18.91 -7.53
CA PRO A 27 19.56 19.20 -8.75
C PRO A 27 18.72 20.18 -9.57
N GLU A 28 19.30 21.33 -9.88
CA GLU A 28 18.70 22.35 -10.71
C GLU A 28 18.48 21.72 -12.10
N ARG A 29 17.30 21.11 -12.30
CA ARG A 29 16.87 20.67 -13.62
C ARG A 29 16.73 21.94 -14.43
N SER A 30 17.72 22.19 -15.27
CA SER A 30 17.63 23.16 -16.35
C SER A 30 16.28 22.96 -17.05
N LEU A 31 15.49 24.04 -17.06
CA LEU A 31 14.18 24.10 -17.67
C LEU A 31 14.26 23.53 -19.09
N PRO A 32 13.52 22.46 -19.43
CA PRO A 32 13.38 22.08 -20.81
C PRO A 32 12.67 23.23 -21.52
N TYR A 33 13.33 23.73 -22.56
CA TYR A 33 12.88 24.68 -23.58
C TYR A 33 11.38 25.01 -23.54
N LEU A 34 11.08 26.31 -23.48
CA LEU A 34 9.81 26.88 -23.94
C LEU A 34 9.57 26.38 -25.37
N VAL A 35 8.78 25.32 -25.50
CA VAL A 35 8.09 25.03 -26.75
C VAL A 35 6.94 26.01 -26.79
N GLU A 36 7.10 27.01 -27.64
CA GLU A 36 6.07 27.96 -28.02
C GLU A 36 4.92 27.18 -28.67
N ASN A 37 3.90 26.90 -27.85
CA ASN A 37 2.68 26.24 -28.30
C ASN A 37 1.88 27.22 -29.15
N ALA A 38 1.98 27.07 -30.47
CA ALA A 38 0.95 27.56 -31.38
C ALA A 38 -0.42 26.97 -30.95
N PRO A 39 -1.50 27.77 -30.93
CA PRO A 39 -2.82 27.28 -30.55
C PRO A 39 -3.28 26.21 -31.53
N THR A 40 -3.27 24.95 -31.06
CA THR A 40 -3.82 23.83 -31.81
C THR A 40 -5.34 23.95 -31.81
N PRO A 41 -6.01 23.95 -32.97
CA PRO A 41 -7.46 24.03 -33.04
C PRO A 41 -8.08 22.85 -32.29
N ILE A 42 -8.99 23.17 -31.38
CA ILE A 42 -9.83 22.23 -30.62
C ILE A 42 -10.56 21.34 -31.62
N ARG A 43 -10.07 20.12 -31.83
CA ARG A 43 -10.82 19.10 -32.57
C ARG A 43 -11.85 18.49 -31.62
N PRO A 44 -13.14 18.46 -31.98
CA PRO A 44 -14.16 17.82 -31.16
C PRO A 44 -13.82 16.33 -30.97
N TYR A 45 -13.92 15.88 -29.72
CA TYR A 45 -13.74 14.49 -29.31
C TYR A 45 -14.70 13.58 -30.08
N ALA A 46 -14.20 12.96 -31.15
CA ALA A 46 -14.84 11.79 -31.73
C ALA A 46 -14.49 10.59 -30.85
N PRO A 47 -15.46 9.74 -30.48
CA PRO A 47 -15.20 8.53 -29.70
C PRO A 47 -14.25 7.62 -30.49
N GLN A 48 -13.00 7.51 -30.02
CA GLN A 48 -12.04 6.55 -30.55
C GLN A 48 -12.49 5.13 -30.16
N GLN A 49 -13.21 4.48 -31.06
CA GLN A 49 -13.37 3.03 -31.02
C GLN A 49 -12.00 2.40 -31.25
N ALA A 50 -11.45 1.80 -30.20
CA ALA A 50 -10.18 1.08 -30.28
C ALA A 50 -10.26 -0.01 -31.37
N PRO A 51 -9.27 -0.11 -32.28
CA PRO A 51 -9.22 -1.19 -33.25
C PRO A 51 -9.02 -2.51 -32.50
N ARG A 52 -10.07 -3.33 -32.47
CA ARG A 52 -10.09 -4.68 -31.92
C ARG A 52 -9.27 -5.59 -32.83
N THR A 53 -7.94 -5.54 -32.73
CA THR A 53 -7.04 -6.45 -33.45
C THR A 53 -7.15 -7.85 -32.82
N ARG A 54 -8.11 -8.60 -33.32
CA ARG A 54 -8.34 -10.02 -33.01
C ARG A 54 -7.17 -10.83 -33.55
N ASN A 55 -6.13 -10.99 -32.73
CA ASN A 55 -4.95 -11.81 -33.02
C ASN A 55 -5.33 -13.30 -33.09
N TRP A 56 -5.91 -13.71 -34.21
CA TRP A 56 -6.43 -15.04 -34.50
C TRP A 56 -5.34 -16.03 -34.96
N THR A 57 -4.07 -15.69 -34.78
CA THR A 57 -2.91 -16.51 -35.18
C THR A 57 -2.32 -17.36 -34.04
N ARG A 58 -2.83 -17.24 -32.80
CA ARG A 58 -2.34 -18.02 -31.64
C ARG A 58 -3.06 -19.35 -31.40
N TRP A 59 -4.22 -19.57 -32.03
CA TRP A 59 -4.99 -20.81 -31.87
C TRP A 59 -4.30 -22.10 -32.35
N PRO A 60 -3.57 -22.15 -33.49
CA PRO A 60 -2.98 -23.41 -33.93
C PRO A 60 -1.83 -23.88 -33.03
N PHE A 61 -1.10 -22.96 -32.39
CA PHE A 61 0.00 -23.31 -31.48
C PHE A 61 -0.48 -23.91 -30.14
N LEU A 62 -1.65 -23.51 -29.65
CA LEU A 62 -2.23 -24.09 -28.43
C LEU A 62 -2.72 -25.52 -28.66
N LEU A 63 -3.27 -25.82 -29.84
CA LEU A 63 -3.70 -27.17 -30.20
C LEU A 63 -2.51 -28.13 -30.33
N THR A 64 -1.42 -27.70 -30.99
CA THR A 64 -0.22 -28.55 -31.11
C THR A 64 0.44 -28.80 -29.76
N TYR A 65 0.50 -27.79 -28.89
CA TYR A 65 1.05 -27.93 -27.53
C TYR A 65 0.19 -28.86 -26.64
N GLY A 66 -1.15 -28.75 -26.72
CA GLY A 66 -2.07 -29.63 -25.99
C GLY A 66 -1.95 -31.09 -26.39
N VAL A 67 -1.82 -31.38 -27.69
CA VAL A 67 -1.59 -32.76 -28.19
C VAL A 67 -0.25 -33.31 -27.69
N LEU A 68 0.79 -32.49 -27.68
CA LEU A 68 2.13 -32.90 -27.23
C LEU A 68 2.13 -33.27 -25.73
N ILE A 69 1.44 -32.48 -24.89
CA ILE A 69 1.25 -32.80 -23.46
C ILE A 69 0.44 -34.09 -23.28
N ALA A 70 -0.64 -34.28 -24.04
CA ALA A 70 -1.47 -35.48 -23.95
C ALA A 70 -0.68 -36.76 -24.28
N VAL A 71 0.23 -36.71 -25.26
CA VAL A 71 1.12 -37.84 -25.59
C VAL A 71 2.08 -38.13 -24.43
N ILE A 72 2.73 -37.11 -23.86
CA ILE A 72 3.66 -37.29 -22.74
C ILE A 72 2.91 -37.84 -21.49
N ALA A 73 1.73 -37.29 -21.19
CA ALA A 73 0.90 -37.75 -20.09
C ALA A 73 0.40 -39.19 -20.29
N GLY A 74 0.05 -39.57 -21.53
CA GLY A 74 -0.33 -40.94 -21.88
C GLY A 74 0.82 -41.94 -21.71
N MET A 75 2.06 -41.53 -21.99
CA MET A 75 3.24 -42.37 -21.78
C MET A 75 3.61 -42.50 -20.29
N ALA A 76 3.40 -41.47 -19.48
CA ALA A 76 3.70 -41.49 -18.05
C ALA A 76 2.58 -42.11 -17.19
N GLY A 77 1.32 -42.02 -17.61
CA GLY A 77 0.14 -42.43 -16.83
C GLY A 77 -0.16 -43.94 -16.79
N GLY A 78 0.59 -44.77 -17.53
CA GLY A 78 0.30 -46.21 -17.70
C GLY A 78 0.61 -47.11 -16.50
N PHE A 79 1.10 -46.61 -15.36
CA PHE A 79 1.67 -47.46 -14.30
C PHE A 79 1.25 -47.17 -12.85
N ILE A 80 0.06 -46.61 -12.58
CA ILE A 80 -0.43 -46.49 -11.18
C ILE A 80 -1.66 -47.36 -10.97
N GLY A 81 -1.40 -48.63 -10.66
CA GLY A 81 -2.34 -49.52 -10.01
C GLY A 81 -2.08 -49.61 -8.50
N LYS A 82 -3.18 -49.64 -7.74
CA LYS A 82 -3.39 -50.41 -6.48
C LYS A 82 -2.90 -49.85 -5.13
N LYS A 83 -3.89 -49.55 -4.26
CA LYS A 83 -4.09 -49.89 -2.81
C LYS A 83 -4.67 -48.68 -2.04
N ILE A 84 -5.90 -48.70 -1.52
CA ILE A 84 -6.43 -49.29 -0.26
C ILE A 84 -5.85 -48.67 1.02
N GLY A 85 -6.75 -48.14 1.86
CA GLY A 85 -6.57 -47.80 3.29
C GLY A 85 -6.78 -46.29 3.49
N GLY A 86 -7.83 -45.77 4.13
CA GLY A 86 -8.59 -46.29 5.26
C GLY A 86 -8.01 -45.69 6.55
N THR A 87 -8.36 -44.47 6.91
CA THR A 87 -8.20 -43.98 8.30
C THR A 87 -9.14 -42.80 8.57
N GLN A 88 -10.16 -43.06 9.40
CA GLN A 88 -10.87 -42.06 10.17
C GLN A 88 -9.97 -41.57 11.30
N HIS A 89 -9.98 -40.28 11.61
CA HIS A 89 -9.67 -39.79 12.96
C HIS A 89 -10.45 -38.50 13.26
N ASN A 90 -11.59 -38.73 13.93
CA ASN A 90 -12.14 -38.05 15.09
C ASN A 90 -11.34 -36.92 15.78
N THR A 91 -12.13 -35.97 16.32
CA THR A 91 -12.02 -35.37 17.68
C THR A 91 -11.00 -34.23 17.84
N THR A 92 -11.22 -33.13 18.58
CA THR A 92 -12.31 -32.50 19.35
C THR A 92 -11.71 -31.19 19.91
N GLN A 93 -12.57 -30.27 20.40
CA GLN A 93 -12.29 -29.26 21.45
C GLN A 93 -11.74 -27.88 21.06
N GLU A 94 -12.69 -27.01 20.71
CA GLU A 94 -13.08 -25.81 21.45
C GLU A 94 -12.40 -25.60 22.84
N ILE A 95 -11.65 -24.51 22.99
CA ILE A 95 -11.30 -23.92 24.29
C ILE A 95 -11.60 -22.42 24.22
N ALA A 96 -12.66 -22.02 24.94
CA ALA A 96 -13.00 -20.63 25.20
C ALA A 96 -12.08 -20.05 26.28
N VAL A 97 -11.43 -18.92 26.00
CA VAL A 97 -10.64 -18.16 26.98
C VAL A 97 -11.43 -16.92 27.39
N ALA A 98 -11.74 -16.84 28.68
CA ALA A 98 -12.43 -15.71 29.31
C ALA A 98 -11.51 -14.48 29.46
N PRO A 99 -12.05 -13.24 29.40
CA PRO A 99 -11.26 -12.03 29.57
C PRO A 99 -11.06 -11.68 31.06
N SER A 100 -9.80 -11.51 31.47
CA SER A 100 -9.43 -10.94 32.77
C SER A 100 -9.58 -9.42 32.76
N ARG A 101 -10.31 -8.92 33.77
CA ARG A 101 -10.64 -7.52 34.03
C ARG A 101 -9.56 -6.90 34.91
N THR A 102 -8.77 -5.97 34.38
CA THR A 102 -7.74 -5.25 35.14
C THR A 102 -8.25 -3.88 35.59
N THR A 103 -8.22 -3.66 36.89
CA THR A 103 -8.60 -2.42 37.60
C THR A 103 -7.49 -1.36 37.46
N PRO A 104 -7.80 -0.06 37.30
CA PRO A 104 -6.78 0.99 37.31
C PRO A 104 -6.41 1.38 38.75
N THR A 105 -5.13 1.29 39.10
CA THR A 105 -4.56 1.84 40.33
C THR A 105 -3.90 3.18 40.01
N ILE A 106 -4.34 4.24 40.70
CA ILE A 106 -3.76 5.59 40.66
C ILE A 106 -2.70 5.70 41.77
N PRO A 107 -1.43 6.03 41.47
CA PRO A 107 -0.47 6.45 42.48
C PRO A 107 -0.26 7.97 42.49
N ALA A 108 0.07 8.46 43.67
CA ALA A 108 0.08 9.85 44.10
C ALA A 108 1.26 10.68 43.58
N THR A 109 0.98 11.97 43.43
CA THR A 109 1.89 13.05 43.03
C THR A 109 2.90 13.37 44.14
N ALA A 110 4.19 13.12 43.90
CA ALA A 110 5.28 13.64 44.71
C ALA A 110 5.96 14.81 43.96
N SER A 111 5.85 16.02 44.52
CA SER A 111 6.49 17.24 44.02
C SER A 111 7.95 17.28 44.47
N GLY A 112 8.84 16.67 43.69
CA GLY A 112 10.29 16.87 43.80
C GLY A 112 10.80 17.58 42.55
N SER A 113 11.41 18.75 42.72
CA SER A 113 12.06 19.52 41.65
C SER A 113 13.39 18.86 41.27
N PRO A 114 13.56 18.28 40.07
CA PRO A 114 14.83 17.75 39.60
C PRO A 114 15.55 18.79 38.75
N PHE A 115 16.86 18.91 38.97
CA PHE A 115 17.81 19.55 38.07
C PHE A 115 17.67 19.04 36.62
N PRO A 116 17.87 19.88 35.60
CA PRO A 116 17.76 19.47 34.20
C PRO A 116 18.90 18.52 33.85
N THR A 117 18.65 17.22 34.02
CA THR A 117 19.46 16.18 33.41
C THR A 117 19.04 16.12 31.95
N SER A 118 19.97 16.37 31.03
CA SER A 118 19.79 16.20 29.59
C SER A 118 19.56 14.71 29.27
N SER A 119 18.40 14.19 29.62
CA SER A 119 17.88 12.95 29.07
C SER A 119 17.31 13.31 27.72
N SER A 120 17.94 12.84 26.64
CA SER A 120 17.36 12.84 25.30
C SER A 120 16.13 11.94 25.31
N ALA A 121 15.01 12.46 25.83
CA ALA A 121 13.72 11.82 25.76
C ALA A 121 13.39 11.68 24.28
N THR A 122 13.62 10.49 23.73
CA THR A 122 13.28 10.17 22.35
C THR A 122 11.76 10.22 22.31
N PHE A 123 11.22 11.28 21.69
CA PHE A 123 9.79 11.42 21.52
C PHE A 123 9.31 10.33 20.55
N GLU A 124 8.82 9.23 21.12
CA GLU A 124 8.24 8.14 20.34
C GLU A 124 6.88 8.62 19.82
N ARG A 125 6.86 9.09 18.57
CA ARG A 125 5.62 9.48 17.90
C ARG A 125 4.86 8.22 17.50
N ILE A 126 3.83 7.87 18.26
CA ILE A 126 2.87 6.82 17.87
C ILE A 126 2.05 7.38 16.69
N ILE A 127 2.32 6.89 15.48
CA ILE A 127 1.53 7.24 14.30
C ILE A 127 0.44 6.17 14.16
N PRO A 128 -0.86 6.54 14.11
CA PRO A 128 -1.94 5.57 14.01
C PRO A 128 -1.83 4.76 12.71
N VAL A 129 -2.15 3.48 12.80
CA VAL A 129 -2.25 2.60 11.63
C VAL A 129 -3.43 3.05 10.77
N PRO A 130 -3.26 3.24 9.45
CA PRO A 130 -4.34 3.65 8.57
C PRO A 130 -5.49 2.64 8.56
N VAL A 131 -6.73 3.12 8.54
CA VAL A 131 -7.92 2.27 8.44
C VAL A 131 -8.28 2.01 6.98
N THR A 132 -8.65 0.78 6.67
CA THR A 132 -9.03 0.33 5.31
C THR A 132 -10.51 -0.02 5.17
N GLY A 133 -11.26 -0.09 6.27
CA GLY A 133 -12.62 -0.64 6.30
C GLY A 133 -12.70 -2.18 6.40
N CYS A 134 -11.56 -2.88 6.41
CA CYS A 134 -11.48 -4.34 6.48
C CYS A 134 -11.45 -4.87 7.93
N ASN A 135 -12.62 -4.97 8.54
CA ASN A 135 -12.81 -5.61 9.85
C ASN A 135 -13.90 -6.68 9.76
N PRO A 136 -13.64 -7.95 10.15
CA PRO A 136 -12.34 -8.52 10.55
C PRO A 136 -11.35 -8.65 9.37
N LYS A 137 -10.05 -8.72 9.70
CA LYS A 137 -8.94 -8.79 8.72
C LYS A 137 -8.95 -10.07 7.86
N THR A 138 -9.58 -11.13 8.35
CA THR A 138 -9.64 -12.45 7.72
C THR A 138 -10.84 -12.63 6.81
N GLU A 139 -11.82 -11.73 6.85
CA GLU A 139 -13.02 -11.83 6.02
C GLU A 139 -12.74 -11.25 4.63
N GLN A 140 -12.96 -12.06 3.60
CA GLN A 140 -12.92 -11.61 2.22
C GLN A 140 -14.22 -10.87 1.91
N LYS A 141 -14.12 -9.55 1.82
CA LYS A 141 -15.23 -8.65 1.48
C LYS A 141 -14.71 -7.53 0.59
N SER A 142 -15.60 -6.88 -0.14
CA SER A 142 -15.25 -5.67 -0.89
C SER A 142 -16.17 -4.52 -0.55
N HIS A 143 -15.65 -3.31 -0.71
CA HIS A 143 -16.44 -2.09 -0.58
C HIS A 143 -15.89 -1.00 -1.50
N ARG A 144 -16.78 -0.13 -1.96
CA ARG A 144 -16.43 1.01 -2.81
C ARG A 144 -16.08 2.21 -1.94
N SER A 145 -15.10 2.99 -2.40
CA SER A 145 -14.58 4.18 -1.74
C SER A 145 -14.21 5.23 -2.80
N PHE A 146 -13.96 6.45 -2.33
CA PHE A 146 -13.46 7.55 -3.15
C PHE A 146 -12.15 8.05 -2.57
N THR A 147 -11.24 8.51 -3.44
CA THR A 147 -10.01 9.14 -2.96
C THR A 147 -10.30 10.52 -2.37
N ALA A 148 -9.51 10.92 -1.38
CA ALA A 148 -9.75 12.11 -0.57
C ALA A 148 -9.55 13.42 -1.35
N ASN A 149 -8.59 13.48 -2.28
CA ASN A 149 -8.21 14.70 -2.98
C ASN A 149 -8.73 14.75 -4.42
N PHE A 150 -8.71 13.61 -5.14
CA PHE A 150 -9.12 13.54 -6.54
C PHE A 150 -10.54 13.03 -6.79
N ASP A 151 -11.27 12.61 -5.74
CA ASP A 151 -12.60 12.02 -5.86
C ASP A 151 -12.65 10.85 -6.87
N VAL A 152 -11.56 10.07 -6.93
CA VAL A 152 -11.45 8.94 -7.85
C VAL A 152 -12.13 7.72 -7.23
N PRO A 153 -13.11 7.10 -7.89
CA PRO A 153 -13.76 5.91 -7.38
C PRO A 153 -12.81 4.70 -7.45
N TYR A 154 -12.77 3.94 -6.37
CA TYR A 154 -12.01 2.69 -6.29
C TYR A 154 -12.73 1.66 -5.42
N THR A 155 -12.36 0.39 -5.57
CA THR A 155 -12.84 -0.72 -4.74
C THR A 155 -11.70 -1.27 -3.90
N THR A 156 -11.96 -1.41 -2.60
CA THR A 156 -11.09 -2.11 -1.66
C THR A 156 -11.57 -3.55 -1.52
N PHE A 157 -10.69 -4.51 -1.77
CA PHE A 157 -10.90 -5.93 -1.50
C PHE A 157 -10.09 -6.33 -0.27
N CYS A 158 -10.81 -6.74 0.77
CA CYS A 158 -10.27 -7.19 2.05
C CYS A 158 -9.74 -8.62 1.96
N ASN A 159 -8.77 -8.93 2.82
CA ASN A 159 -8.10 -10.23 2.87
C ASN A 159 -7.64 -10.73 1.48
N THR A 160 -7.17 -9.79 0.66
CA THR A 160 -6.87 -10.01 -0.76
C THR A 160 -5.57 -9.31 -1.10
N GLY A 161 -4.62 -10.03 -1.68
CA GLY A 161 -3.30 -9.54 -2.07
C GLY A 161 -3.07 -9.63 -3.58
N TRP A 162 -2.09 -8.87 -4.07
CA TRP A 162 -1.61 -8.98 -5.46
C TRP A 162 -0.28 -9.71 -5.48
N LEU A 163 -0.20 -10.75 -6.29
CA LEU A 163 1.06 -11.44 -6.53
C LEU A 163 1.73 -10.79 -7.75
N GLN A 164 2.96 -10.29 -7.58
CA GLN A 164 3.82 -9.78 -8.67
C GLN A 164 3.27 -8.53 -9.39
N ASP A 165 3.90 -8.16 -10.52
CA ASP A 165 3.52 -7.06 -11.41
C ASP A 165 3.55 -5.65 -10.77
N GLU A 166 4.51 -5.43 -9.86
CA GLU A 166 4.79 -4.13 -9.30
C GLU A 166 5.24 -3.14 -10.41
N LEU A 167 4.63 -1.96 -10.39
CA LEU A 167 5.07 -0.80 -11.15
C LEU A 167 6.02 0.04 -10.30
N ILE A 168 5.53 0.47 -9.13
CA ILE A 168 6.22 1.37 -8.20
C ILE A 168 5.81 0.94 -6.79
N ALA A 169 6.75 0.97 -5.85
CA ALA A 169 6.49 0.80 -4.43
C ALA A 169 6.75 2.12 -3.70
N GLY A 170 5.91 2.43 -2.70
CA GLY A 170 6.04 3.66 -1.92
C GLY A 170 5.39 3.57 -0.54
N SER A 171 5.64 4.59 0.28
CA SER A 171 5.07 4.75 1.61
C SER A 171 3.96 5.81 1.56
N PHE A 172 2.72 5.41 1.79
CA PHE A 172 1.52 6.24 1.67
C PHE A 172 0.71 6.23 2.96
N ALA A 173 0.16 7.39 3.34
CA ALA A 173 -0.52 7.55 4.61
C ALA A 173 -1.88 6.85 4.64
N THR A 174 -2.54 6.71 3.49
CA THR A 174 -3.84 6.07 3.39
C THR A 174 -3.95 5.21 2.13
N PRO A 175 -4.93 4.28 2.07
CA PRO A 175 -5.29 3.58 0.84
C PRO A 175 -5.67 4.54 -0.29
N SER A 176 -6.32 5.66 0.05
CA SER A 176 -6.65 6.72 -0.91
C SER A 176 -5.40 7.27 -1.59
N ASP A 177 -4.37 7.65 -0.83
CA ASP A 177 -3.14 8.22 -1.40
C ASP A 177 -2.43 7.23 -2.33
N CYS A 178 -2.51 5.92 -2.02
CA CYS A 178 -2.00 4.84 -2.87
C CYS A 178 -2.72 4.80 -4.24
N ILE A 179 -4.06 4.94 -4.24
CA ILE A 179 -4.83 5.03 -5.49
C ILE A 179 -4.59 6.34 -6.23
N GLU A 180 -4.46 7.46 -5.54
CA GLU A 180 -4.13 8.75 -6.17
C GLU A 180 -2.78 8.70 -6.87
N ALA A 181 -1.80 8.02 -6.28
CA ALA A 181 -0.52 7.79 -6.93
C ALA A 181 -0.64 6.92 -8.19
N CYS A 182 -1.52 5.92 -8.19
CA CYS A 182 -1.84 5.13 -9.38
C CYS A 182 -2.44 6.01 -10.49
N GLN A 183 -3.39 6.88 -10.14
CA GLN A 183 -4.00 7.82 -11.07
C GLN A 183 -2.98 8.82 -11.62
N MET A 184 -2.11 9.35 -10.76
CA MET A 184 -1.03 10.27 -11.16
C MET A 184 0.00 9.60 -12.05
N TYR A 185 0.33 8.33 -11.79
CA TYR A 185 1.17 7.55 -12.67
C TYR A 185 0.53 7.43 -14.07
N ASN A 186 -0.77 7.11 -14.14
CA ASN A 186 -1.49 6.99 -15.40
C ASN A 186 -1.60 8.30 -16.19
N SER A 187 -1.62 9.45 -15.52
CA SER A 187 -1.64 10.75 -16.22
C SER A 187 -0.29 11.13 -16.82
N GLN A 188 0.81 10.57 -16.30
CA GLN A 188 2.18 10.86 -16.74
C GLN A 188 2.80 9.76 -17.60
N ARG A 189 2.16 8.59 -17.66
CA ARG A 189 2.68 7.44 -18.42
C ARG A 189 2.69 7.74 -19.92
N THR A 190 3.67 7.19 -20.61
CA THR A 190 3.72 7.18 -22.08
C THR A 190 2.88 6.03 -22.66
N ALA A 191 2.66 6.03 -23.98
CA ALA A 191 1.92 4.96 -24.64
C ALA A 191 2.60 3.58 -24.55
N SER A 192 3.93 3.54 -24.32
CA SER A 192 4.69 2.30 -24.12
C SER A 192 4.69 1.80 -22.68
N ASP A 193 4.31 2.65 -21.73
CA ASP A 193 4.29 2.29 -20.32
C ASP A 193 3.05 1.46 -19.98
N ARG A 194 3.23 0.51 -19.06
CA ARG A 194 2.12 -0.28 -18.52
C ARG A 194 1.14 0.65 -17.81
N GLU A 195 -0.14 0.34 -17.87
CA GLU A 195 -1.18 1.07 -17.12
C GLU A 195 -1.20 0.61 -15.67
N CYS A 196 -1.37 1.54 -14.73
CA CYS A 196 -1.65 1.22 -13.34
C CYS A 196 -3.15 0.94 -13.19
N VAL A 197 -3.50 -0.26 -12.75
CA VAL A 197 -4.90 -0.70 -12.59
C VAL A 197 -5.35 -0.67 -11.14
N GLY A 198 -4.41 -0.47 -10.21
CA GLY A 198 -4.66 -0.38 -8.77
C GLY A 198 -3.37 -0.50 -7.95
N GLY A 199 -3.49 -0.96 -6.71
CA GLY A 199 -2.35 -1.25 -5.86
C GLY A 199 -2.65 -2.22 -4.72
N GLY A 200 -1.61 -2.86 -4.19
CA GLY A 200 -1.68 -3.59 -2.93
C GLY A 200 -1.29 -2.67 -1.78
N PHE A 201 -2.05 -2.69 -0.68
CA PHE A 201 -1.79 -1.85 0.50
C PHE A 201 -1.75 -2.68 1.77
N ILE A 202 -0.75 -2.43 2.62
CA ILE A 202 -0.54 -3.14 3.89
C ILE A 202 -0.50 -2.10 5.02
N PRO A 203 -1.63 -1.84 5.71
CA PRO A 203 -1.73 -0.72 6.64
C PRO A 203 -0.70 -0.80 7.78
N GLU A 204 -0.39 -1.99 8.28
CA GLU A 204 0.58 -2.18 9.36
C GLU A 204 2.02 -1.83 8.95
N TRP A 205 2.33 -1.85 7.66
CA TRP A 205 3.62 -1.44 7.10
C TRP A 205 3.80 0.08 7.06
N TRP A 206 2.82 0.84 7.55
CA TRP A 206 3.02 2.24 7.91
C TRP A 206 4.13 2.42 8.96
N ASN A 207 4.35 1.41 9.80
CA ASN A 207 5.58 1.31 10.58
C ASN A 207 6.71 0.78 9.67
N GLN A 208 7.59 1.67 9.21
CA GLN A 208 8.67 1.32 8.29
C GLN A 208 9.65 0.28 8.84
N THR A 209 9.90 0.26 10.15
CA THR A 209 10.74 -0.76 10.78
C THR A 209 10.09 -2.14 10.64
N LYS A 210 8.78 -2.22 10.87
CA LYS A 210 8.00 -3.45 10.65
C LYS A 210 7.99 -3.85 9.17
N ALA A 211 7.75 -2.90 8.27
CA ALA A 211 7.77 -3.13 6.83
C ALA A 211 9.12 -3.68 6.36
N MET A 212 10.24 -3.10 6.79
CA MET A 212 11.58 -3.60 6.47
C MET A 212 11.81 -5.03 6.98
N ALA A 213 11.39 -5.32 8.22
CA ALA A 213 11.55 -6.64 8.81
C ALA A 213 10.76 -7.71 8.04
N GLU A 214 9.52 -7.42 7.65
CA GLU A 214 8.63 -8.41 7.02
C GLU A 214 8.78 -8.52 5.49
N SER A 215 9.24 -7.46 4.82
CA SER A 215 9.41 -7.43 3.36
C SER A 215 10.81 -7.84 2.89
N GLY A 216 11.76 -8.05 3.80
CA GLY A 216 13.16 -8.30 3.45
C GLY A 216 13.94 -7.03 3.09
N GLY A 217 13.60 -5.88 3.71
CA GLY A 217 14.36 -4.63 3.61
C GLY A 217 13.66 -3.48 2.86
N MET A 218 12.40 -3.64 2.44
CA MET A 218 11.64 -2.60 1.74
C MET A 218 10.68 -1.87 2.69
N PRO A 219 10.88 -0.56 2.97
CA PRO A 219 10.05 0.21 3.89
C PRO A 219 8.75 0.74 3.25
N TYR A 220 8.13 -0.03 2.36
CA TYR A 220 6.97 0.42 1.56
C TYR A 220 5.71 -0.29 2.00
N ASN A 221 4.57 0.41 1.97
CA ASN A 221 3.26 -0.13 2.35
C ASN A 221 2.25 -0.12 1.21
N CYS A 222 2.55 0.52 0.08
CA CYS A 222 1.75 0.53 -1.14
C CYS A 222 2.61 0.06 -2.30
N PHE A 223 2.02 -0.78 -3.14
CA PHE A 223 2.63 -1.33 -4.33
C PHE A 223 1.68 -1.09 -5.48
N LEU A 224 1.99 -0.15 -6.37
CA LEU A 224 1.21 0.12 -7.58
C LEU A 224 1.37 -1.06 -8.55
N LYS A 225 0.30 -1.41 -9.25
CA LYS A 225 0.26 -2.65 -10.01
C LYS A 225 -0.41 -2.46 -11.37
N SER A 226 0.00 -3.30 -12.32
CA SER A 226 -0.43 -3.17 -13.73
C SER A 226 -1.39 -4.24 -14.26
N ASN A 227 -1.67 -5.28 -13.47
CA ASN A 227 -2.46 -6.41 -13.92
C ASN A 227 -3.24 -7.07 -12.79
N THR A 228 -4.51 -7.39 -13.04
CA THR A 228 -5.44 -8.02 -12.10
C THR A 228 -5.35 -9.55 -12.06
N SER A 229 -4.64 -10.16 -13.01
CA SER A 229 -4.56 -11.62 -13.22
C SER A 229 -4.05 -12.42 -12.00
N LYS A 230 -3.50 -11.73 -11.00
CA LYS A 230 -2.80 -12.31 -9.86
C LYS A 230 -3.30 -11.78 -8.52
N ILE A 231 -4.55 -11.30 -8.51
CA ILE A 231 -5.24 -10.98 -7.28
C ILE A 231 -5.76 -12.29 -6.68
N GLY A 232 -5.49 -12.51 -5.40
CA GLY A 232 -5.87 -13.74 -4.70
C GLY A 232 -6.00 -13.54 -3.20
N THR A 233 -6.46 -14.57 -2.50
CA THR A 233 -6.60 -14.57 -1.04
C THR A 233 -5.26 -14.25 -0.38
N ASN A 234 -5.31 -13.43 0.66
CA ASN A 234 -4.14 -13.16 1.47
C ASN A 234 -3.90 -14.30 2.46
N ASP A 235 -2.78 -15.01 2.27
CA ASP A 235 -2.35 -16.12 3.13
C ASP A 235 -1.49 -15.66 4.32
N ARG A 236 -1.42 -14.35 4.59
CA ARG A 236 -0.60 -13.77 5.67
C ARG A 236 -1.46 -13.44 6.89
N ASP A 237 -0.86 -13.55 8.08
CA ASP A 237 -1.49 -13.16 9.36
C ASP A 237 -1.58 -11.64 9.59
N ILE A 238 -1.24 -10.84 8.57
CA ILE A 238 -1.37 -9.39 8.57
C ILE A 238 -2.43 -8.96 7.58
N GLU A 239 -3.01 -7.79 7.82
CA GLU A 239 -3.97 -7.22 6.89
C GLU A 239 -3.30 -6.85 5.57
N VAL A 240 -3.79 -7.42 4.47
CA VAL A 240 -3.44 -7.04 3.11
C VAL A 240 -4.71 -6.74 2.36
N VAL A 241 -4.75 -5.57 1.73
CA VAL A 241 -5.89 -5.16 0.89
C VAL A 241 -5.43 -4.93 -0.54
N ALA A 242 -6.27 -5.34 -1.48
CA ALA A 242 -6.16 -5.02 -2.88
C ALA A 242 -7.03 -3.79 -3.15
N LEU A 243 -6.47 -2.77 -3.78
CA LEU A 243 -7.15 -1.56 -4.18
C LEU A 243 -7.23 -1.55 -5.70
N CYS A 244 -8.40 -1.33 -6.26
CA CYS A 244 -8.59 -1.28 -7.72
C CYS A 244 -9.33 -0.03 -8.15
N LEU A 245 -8.84 0.61 -9.21
CA LEU A 245 -9.59 1.64 -9.89
C LEU A 245 -10.91 1.08 -10.44
N GLU A 246 -11.94 1.93 -10.50
CA GLU A 246 -13.25 1.52 -11.00
C GLU A 246 -13.17 0.93 -12.42
N GLY A 247 -13.83 -0.21 -12.63
CA GLY A 247 -13.88 -0.93 -13.92
C GLY A 247 -12.61 -1.69 -14.30
N GLN A 248 -11.55 -1.67 -13.48
CA GLN A 248 -10.30 -2.36 -13.78
C GLN A 248 -10.25 -3.81 -13.25
N CYS A 249 -11.01 -4.12 -12.19
CA CYS A 249 -10.95 -5.39 -11.46
C CYS A 249 -12.28 -6.13 -11.39
N ASP A 250 -13.13 -6.00 -12.40
CA ASP A 250 -14.47 -6.59 -12.40
C ASP A 250 -14.45 -8.13 -12.33
N ASP A 251 -13.36 -8.75 -12.81
CA ASP A 251 -13.18 -10.20 -12.86
C ASP A 251 -12.71 -10.84 -11.53
N VAL A 252 -12.44 -10.04 -10.50
CA VAL A 252 -11.75 -10.50 -9.27
C VAL A 252 -12.69 -11.12 -8.23
N LEU A 253 -14.00 -10.89 -8.34
CA LEU A 253 -15.02 -11.41 -7.39
C LEU A 253 -16.02 -12.39 -8.04
N GLY A 254 -15.58 -13.12 -9.07
CA GLY A 254 -16.36 -14.18 -9.71
C GLY A 254 -16.23 -15.53 -9.00
#